data_AF-A0A7X4KAE2-F1
#
_entry.id   AF-A0A7X4KAE2-F1
#
_cell.length_a   1.000
_cell.length_b   1.000
_cell.length_c   1.000
_cell.angle_alpha   90.00
_cell.angle_beta   90.00
_cell.angle_gamma   90.00
#
_symmetry.space_group_name_H-M   'P 1'
#
loop_
_entity.id
_entity.type
_entity.pdbx_description
1 polymer ?
#
loop_
_entity_poly.entity_id
_entity_poly.type
_entity_poly.pdbx_seq_one_letter_code
_entity_poly.pdbx_strand_id
1 'polypeptide(L)'
;MEVRIRATVDNVITSTTNNPFWYINPEYFKNFSDAERTLKKAQQRFIHGKQEFVTHYRARYFTRQSYDYRRMPPFWLISEIFTLEQLLSVCQNLNDKHPAFLVSAGDNKLNRAAQPFGFNSYGSLVSNLGCILELRNLCAHHSRLWNRNLKNPSGLKGKHFIHVSHPNRLYSHLLMLRVCCKAQGIADGIEPFMTTMFASVPVFARDKASMGFPPNWQTDSIWA
;
A
#
# COMPACT_ATOMS: atom_id res chain seq x y z
N MET A 1 -1.61 -9.01 1.38
CA MET A 1 -0.86 -7.73 1.46
C MET A 1 -1.77 -6.56 1.85
N GLU A 2 -2.80 -6.24 1.06
CA GLU A 2 -3.71 -5.09 1.30
C GLU A 2 -4.32 -5.06 2.71
N VAL A 3 -4.88 -6.19 3.17
CA VAL A 3 -5.46 -6.33 4.54
C VAL A 3 -4.44 -5.95 5.62
N ARG A 4 -3.18 -6.39 5.46
CA ARG A 4 -2.10 -6.08 6.41
C ARG A 4 -1.74 -4.60 6.38
N ILE A 5 -1.70 -3.97 5.20
CA ILE A 5 -1.42 -2.53 5.07
C ILE A 5 -2.47 -1.72 5.82
N ARG A 6 -3.76 -2.06 5.66
CA ARG A 6 -4.87 -1.40 6.37
C ARG A 6 -4.69 -1.49 7.88
N ALA A 7 -4.51 -2.70 8.40
CA ALA A 7 -4.34 -2.94 9.83
C ALA A 7 -3.09 -2.25 10.39
N THR A 8 -1.95 -2.32 9.70
CA THR A 8 -0.70 -1.69 10.15
C THR A 8 -0.79 -0.17 10.18
N VAL A 9 -1.36 0.45 9.13
CA VAL A 9 -1.55 1.90 9.08
C VAL A 9 -2.47 2.34 10.21
N ASP A 10 -3.60 1.65 10.42
CA ASP A 10 -4.52 1.98 11.51
C ASP A 10 -3.85 1.87 12.87
N ASN A 11 -3.19 0.75 13.15
CA ASN A 11 -2.56 0.49 14.44
C ASN A 11 -1.51 1.57 14.77
N VAL A 12 -0.70 1.98 13.80
CA VAL A 12 0.33 3.01 14.01
C VAL A 12 -0.29 4.38 14.27
N ILE A 13 -1.33 4.77 13.53
CA ILE A 13 -1.94 6.09 13.70
C ILE A 13 -2.78 6.12 14.98
N THR A 14 -3.60 5.10 15.23
CA THR A 14 -4.41 4.98 16.44
C THR A 14 -3.54 4.93 17.70
N SER A 15 -2.43 4.17 17.71
CA SER A 15 -1.50 4.16 18.86
C SER A 15 -0.76 5.49 19.04
N THR A 16 -0.53 6.25 17.97
CA THR A 16 0.15 7.54 18.04
C THR A 16 -0.78 8.66 18.52
N THR A 17 -2.04 8.64 18.08
CA THR A 17 -3.04 9.69 18.33
C THR A 17 -3.95 9.38 19.51
N ASN A 18 -3.95 8.13 19.98
CA ASN A 18 -4.93 7.57 20.92
C ASN A 18 -6.39 7.78 20.46
N ASN A 19 -6.60 7.81 19.15
CA ASN A 19 -7.91 8.09 18.56
C ASN A 19 -8.25 7.07 17.45
N PRO A 20 -9.18 6.13 17.68
CA PRO A 20 -9.59 5.16 16.66
C PRO A 20 -10.43 5.76 15.53
N PHE A 21 -10.83 7.03 15.65
CA PHE A 21 -11.54 7.82 14.63
C PHE A 21 -10.66 8.93 14.06
N TRP A 22 -9.34 8.77 14.14
CA TRP A 22 -8.35 9.76 13.66
C TRP A 22 -8.68 10.30 12.26
N TYR A 23 -9.21 9.47 11.38
CA TYR A 23 -9.51 9.83 10.00
C TYR A 23 -10.61 10.90 9.84
N ILE A 24 -11.38 11.18 10.90
CA ILE A 24 -12.40 12.23 10.92
C ILE A 24 -11.78 13.58 11.34
N ASN A 25 -10.64 13.58 12.03
CA ASN A 25 -9.99 14.82 12.48
C ASN A 25 -9.23 15.51 11.32
N PRO A 26 -9.64 16.73 10.91
CA PRO A 26 -8.96 17.47 9.84
C PRO A 26 -7.48 17.77 10.11
N GLU A 27 -7.07 17.91 11.36
CA GLU A 27 -5.69 18.30 11.74
C GLU A 27 -4.65 17.26 11.33
N TYR A 28 -5.05 15.99 11.18
CA TYR A 28 -4.17 14.91 10.75
C TYR A 28 -3.96 14.86 9.24
N PHE A 29 -4.54 15.79 8.47
CA PHE A 29 -4.43 15.83 7.00
C PHE A 29 -3.76 17.13 6.51
N LYS A 30 -2.94 17.02 5.47
CA LYS A 30 -2.33 18.16 4.76
C LYS A 30 -3.41 18.97 4.02
N ASN A 31 -4.30 18.25 3.35
CA ASN A 31 -5.48 18.77 2.69
C ASN A 31 -6.69 17.91 3.08
N PHE A 32 -7.46 18.39 4.05
CA PHE A 32 -8.63 17.64 4.49
C PHE A 32 -9.71 17.56 3.41
N SER A 33 -9.81 18.52 2.49
CA SER A 33 -10.87 18.50 1.46
C SER A 33 -10.78 17.29 0.52
N ASP A 34 -9.56 16.85 0.18
CA ASP A 34 -9.32 15.66 -0.64
C ASP A 34 -9.68 14.38 0.12
N ALA A 35 -9.26 14.30 1.38
CA ALA A 35 -9.62 13.20 2.27
C ALA A 35 -11.15 13.14 2.49
N GLU A 36 -11.79 14.28 2.74
CA GLU A 36 -13.23 14.40 3.01
C GLU A 36 -14.07 13.85 1.86
N ARG A 37 -13.70 14.12 0.60
CA ARG A 37 -14.38 13.57 -0.58
C ARG A 37 -14.32 12.04 -0.58
N THR A 38 -13.15 11.47 -0.29
CA THR A 38 -12.94 10.03 -0.18
C THR A 38 -13.76 9.43 0.95
N LEU A 39 -13.77 10.09 2.12
CA LEU A 39 -14.50 9.67 3.31
C LEU A 39 -16.01 9.74 3.14
N LYS A 40 -16.55 10.79 2.51
CA LYS A 40 -17.98 10.92 2.18
C LYS A 40 -18.47 9.75 1.32
N LYS A 41 -17.69 9.34 0.31
CA LYS A 41 -18.03 8.16 -0.52
C LYS A 41 -18.04 6.87 0.30
N ALA A 42 -17.04 6.67 1.15
CA ALA A 42 -16.98 5.49 2.02
C ALA A 42 -18.11 5.48 3.07
N GLN A 43 -18.43 6.64 3.63
CA GLN A 43 -19.54 6.85 4.54
C GLN A 43 -20.87 6.45 3.90
N GLN A 44 -21.15 6.91 2.68
CA GLN A 44 -22.37 6.54 1.97
C GLN A 44 -22.46 5.02 1.73
N ARG A 45 -21.34 4.39 1.37
CA ARG A 45 -21.26 2.92 1.23
C ARG A 45 -21.48 2.20 2.55
N PHE A 46 -20.99 2.73 3.66
CA PHE A 46 -21.23 2.15 4.98
C PHE A 46 -22.69 2.28 5.41
N ILE A 47 -23.27 3.46 5.25
CA ILE A 47 -24.67 3.74 5.63
C ILE A 47 -25.64 2.84 4.86
N HIS A 48 -25.36 2.52 3.60
CA HIS A 48 -26.22 1.69 2.76
C HIS A 48 -25.73 0.23 2.63
N GLY A 49 -24.61 -0.10 3.27
CA GLY A 49 -23.99 -1.42 3.17
C GLY A 49 -24.86 -2.50 3.80
N LYS A 50 -24.90 -3.68 3.17
CA LYS A 50 -25.65 -4.87 3.64
C LYS A 50 -24.74 -5.98 4.16
N GLN A 51 -23.44 -5.77 4.18
CA GLN A 51 -22.46 -6.71 4.71
C GLN A 51 -22.72 -6.93 6.21
N GLU A 52 -22.51 -8.16 6.69
CA GLU A 52 -22.83 -8.56 8.06
C GLU A 52 -22.14 -7.68 9.12
N PHE A 53 -20.85 -7.38 8.94
CA PHE A 53 -20.13 -6.51 9.87
C PHE A 53 -20.71 -5.08 9.91
N VAL A 54 -21.24 -4.58 8.79
CA VAL A 54 -21.84 -3.25 8.67
C VAL A 54 -23.21 -3.18 9.33
N THR A 55 -24.07 -4.19 9.13
CA THR A 55 -25.37 -4.28 9.81
C THR A 55 -25.19 -4.48 11.30
N HIS A 56 -24.29 -5.39 11.71
CA HIS A 56 -23.94 -5.64 13.10
C HIS A 56 -23.45 -4.38 13.80
N TYR A 57 -22.51 -3.65 13.18
CA TYR A 57 -21.95 -2.45 13.79
C TYR A 57 -23.01 -1.38 14.02
N ARG A 58 -23.79 -1.05 12.98
CA ARG A 58 -24.84 -0.01 13.06
C ARG A 58 -25.94 -0.34 14.06
N ALA A 59 -26.20 -1.63 14.31
CA ALA A 59 -27.22 -2.07 15.26
C ALA A 59 -26.73 -2.03 16.72
N ARG A 60 -25.44 -2.28 16.97
CA ARG A 60 -24.90 -2.48 18.33
C ARG A 60 -24.03 -1.36 18.87
N TYR A 61 -23.44 -0.53 18.01
CA TYR A 61 -22.47 0.49 18.43
C TYR A 61 -22.98 1.90 18.15
N PHE A 62 -22.85 2.77 19.15
CA PHE A 62 -23.18 4.19 19.09
C PHE A 62 -21.92 5.00 19.40
N THR A 63 -21.55 5.93 18.52
CA THR A 63 -20.33 6.73 18.66
C THR A 63 -20.65 8.20 18.84
N ARG A 64 -20.19 8.82 19.94
CA ARG A 64 -20.35 10.28 20.18
C ARG A 64 -19.51 11.15 19.25
N GLN A 65 -18.56 10.55 18.53
CA GLN A 65 -17.59 11.26 17.70
C GLN A 65 -18.07 11.53 16.27
N SER A 66 -19.15 10.89 15.81
CA SER A 66 -19.74 11.18 14.50
C SER A 66 -20.99 12.04 14.67
N TYR A 67 -21.14 13.07 13.81
CA TYR A 67 -22.22 14.08 13.83
C TYR A 67 -23.63 13.47 13.79
N ASP A 68 -23.74 12.19 13.44
CA ASP A 68 -24.91 11.36 13.61
C ASP A 68 -24.42 9.95 13.97
N TYR A 69 -24.67 9.54 15.22
CA TYR A 69 -23.97 8.54 16.06
C TYR A 69 -23.67 7.14 15.48
N ARG A 70 -23.94 6.91 14.19
CA ARG A 70 -23.84 5.65 13.45
C ARG A 70 -23.24 5.77 12.04
N ARG A 71 -22.80 6.95 11.59
CA ARG A 71 -22.41 7.14 10.17
C ARG A 71 -20.95 6.83 9.88
N MET A 72 -20.06 6.96 10.86
CA MET A 72 -18.61 6.81 10.69
C MET A 72 -18.06 5.93 11.84
N PRO A 73 -17.68 4.66 11.57
CA PRO A 73 -17.14 3.74 12.58
C PRO A 73 -15.64 3.99 12.81
N PRO A 74 -14.94 3.32 13.74
CA PRO A 74 -13.49 3.35 13.81
C PRO A 74 -12.80 3.03 12.48
N PHE A 75 -11.56 3.47 12.32
CA PHE A 75 -10.84 3.31 11.06
C PHE A 75 -10.71 1.85 10.62
N TRP A 76 -10.36 0.92 11.52
CA TRP A 76 -10.28 -0.51 11.20
C TRP A 76 -11.53 -1.02 10.49
N LEU A 77 -12.73 -0.56 10.89
CA LEU A 77 -13.99 -0.99 10.27
C LEU A 77 -14.28 -0.27 8.96
N ILE A 78 -14.15 1.07 8.90
CA ILE A 78 -14.44 1.80 7.65
C ILE A 78 -13.42 1.45 6.55
N SER A 79 -12.19 1.10 6.94
CA SER A 79 -11.13 0.74 6.02
C SER A 79 -11.47 -0.53 5.22
N GLU A 80 -12.32 -1.43 5.72
CA GLU A 80 -12.79 -2.61 4.96
C GLU A 80 -13.72 -2.23 3.79
N ILE A 81 -14.25 -1.00 3.79
CA ILE A 81 -15.18 -0.48 2.77
C ILE A 81 -14.44 0.35 1.73
N PHE A 82 -13.26 0.84 2.08
CA PHE A 82 -12.41 1.58 1.17
C PHE A 82 -11.96 0.67 0.03
N THR A 83 -12.05 1.17 -1.19
CA THR A 83 -11.21 0.67 -2.27
C THR A 83 -9.74 0.93 -1.96
N LEU A 84 -8.84 0.20 -2.63
CA LEU A 84 -7.39 0.44 -2.52
C LEU A 84 -7.01 1.88 -2.90
N GLU A 85 -7.70 2.48 -3.87
CA GLU A 85 -7.52 3.89 -4.28
C GLU A 85 -7.87 4.85 -3.14
N GLN A 86 -8.98 4.60 -2.44
CA GLN A 86 -9.38 5.41 -1.29
C GLN A 86 -8.41 5.26 -0.12
N LEU A 87 -7.91 4.04 0.14
CA LEU A 87 -6.87 3.83 1.15
C LEU A 87 -5.60 4.62 0.80
N LEU A 88 -5.15 4.55 -0.46
CA LEU A 88 -3.99 5.30 -0.93
C LEU A 88 -4.21 6.81 -0.78
N SER A 89 -5.38 7.32 -1.16
CA SER A 89 -5.75 8.73 -1.04
C SER A 89 -5.69 9.22 0.41
N VAL A 90 -6.22 8.45 1.36
CA VAL A 90 -6.14 8.78 2.80
C VAL A 90 -4.69 8.80 3.26
N CYS A 91 -3.92 7.77 2.93
CA CYS A 91 -2.50 7.69 3.30
C CYS A 91 -1.65 8.83 2.73
N GLN A 92 -1.90 9.22 1.47
CA GLN A 92 -1.19 10.33 0.81
C GLN A 92 -1.45 11.69 1.46
N ASN A 93 -2.68 11.89 1.96
CA ASN A 93 -3.10 13.15 2.53
C ASN A 93 -2.75 13.31 4.01
N LEU A 94 -2.21 12.28 4.69
CA LEU A 94 -1.78 12.42 6.08
C LEU A 94 -0.70 13.50 6.24
N ASN A 95 -0.86 14.31 7.27
CA ASN A 95 0.09 15.35 7.64
C ASN A 95 1.25 14.76 8.44
N ASP A 96 2.25 14.24 7.73
CA ASP A 96 3.53 13.81 8.28
C ASP A 96 4.28 14.88 9.10
N LYS A 97 3.93 16.17 8.97
CA LYS A 97 4.50 17.27 9.77
C LYS A 97 3.69 17.57 11.03
N HIS A 98 2.58 16.88 11.28
CA HIS A 98 1.77 17.12 12.46
C HIS A 98 2.56 16.70 13.73
N PRO A 99 2.57 17.51 14.81
CA PRO A 99 3.36 17.25 16.02
C PRO A 99 3.14 15.85 16.65
N ALA A 100 1.94 15.29 16.52
CA ALA A 100 1.65 13.94 17.01
C ALA A 100 2.57 12.86 16.40
N PHE A 101 2.96 13.03 15.13
CA PHE A 101 3.76 12.04 14.38
C PHE A 101 5.26 12.31 14.42
N LEU A 102 5.68 13.53 14.74
CA LEU A 102 7.10 13.89 14.82
C LEU A 102 7.75 13.30 16.07
N VAL A 103 8.95 12.75 15.93
CA VAL A 103 9.79 12.28 17.04
C VAL A 103 11.02 13.18 17.17
N SER A 104 11.76 13.34 16.07
CA SER A 104 12.94 14.19 15.98
C SER A 104 13.15 14.63 14.51
N ALA A 105 14.17 15.44 14.26
CA ALA A 105 14.53 15.81 12.89
C ALA A 105 14.86 14.54 12.07
N GLY A 106 13.99 14.21 11.11
CA GLY A 106 14.15 13.04 10.25
C GLY A 106 13.51 11.75 10.77
N ASP A 107 12.94 11.74 11.98
CA ASP A 107 12.19 10.59 12.51
C ASP A 107 10.70 10.90 12.70
N ASN A 108 9.88 9.95 12.27
CA ASN A 108 8.44 10.06 12.21
C ASN A 108 7.81 8.73 12.62
N LYS A 109 6.85 8.76 13.56
CA LYS A 109 6.15 7.56 14.04
C LYS A 109 5.44 6.81 12.92
N LEU A 110 5.01 7.49 11.85
CA LEU A 110 4.41 6.86 10.67
C LEU A 110 5.39 5.91 9.95
N ASN A 111 6.71 6.12 10.09
CA ASN A 111 7.71 5.20 9.52
C ASN A 111 7.56 3.77 10.07
N ARG A 112 7.00 3.61 11.29
CA ARG A 112 6.68 2.30 11.86
C ARG A 112 5.68 1.52 11.03
N ALA A 113 4.82 2.20 10.27
CA ALA A 113 3.88 1.53 9.36
C ALA A 113 4.58 0.89 8.15
N ALA A 114 5.77 1.38 7.79
CA ALA A 114 6.53 0.93 6.62
C ALA A 114 7.42 -0.29 6.93
N GLN A 115 7.89 -0.40 8.18
CA GLN A 115 8.84 -1.44 8.60
C GLN A 115 8.37 -2.88 8.36
N PRO A 116 7.10 -3.24 8.63
CA PRO A 116 6.62 -4.59 8.35
C PRO A 116 6.73 -4.98 6.87
N PHE A 117 6.73 -4.01 5.96
CA PHE A 117 6.81 -4.25 4.52
C PHE A 117 8.25 -4.14 3.98
N GLY A 118 9.24 -4.05 4.87
CA GLY A 118 10.65 -3.98 4.51
C GLY A 118 11.12 -2.58 4.11
N PHE A 119 10.35 -1.53 4.38
CA PHE A 119 10.70 -0.15 4.03
C PHE A 119 10.97 0.72 5.25
N ASN A 120 11.86 1.70 5.09
CA ASN A 120 12.32 2.53 6.20
C ASN A 120 11.47 3.80 6.42
N SER A 121 10.72 4.24 5.43
CA SER A 121 9.96 5.49 5.49
C SER A 121 8.50 5.32 5.10
N TYR A 122 7.63 6.10 5.75
CA TYR A 122 6.20 6.14 5.41
C TYR A 122 5.98 6.53 3.95
N GLY A 123 6.75 7.49 3.44
CA GLY A 123 6.72 7.87 2.02
C GLY A 123 7.01 6.69 1.08
N SER A 124 7.93 5.78 1.46
CA SER A 124 8.20 4.59 0.65
C SER A 124 7.00 3.64 0.62
N LEU A 125 6.36 3.41 1.77
CA LEU A 125 5.14 2.62 1.86
C LEU A 125 4.02 3.20 0.97
N VAL A 126 3.76 4.49 1.06
CA VAL A 126 2.70 5.16 0.29
C VAL A 126 2.99 5.14 -1.21
N SER A 127 4.24 5.36 -1.62
CA SER A 127 4.63 5.29 -3.02
C SER A 127 4.47 3.87 -3.58
N ASN A 128 4.91 2.85 -2.83
CA ASN A 128 4.80 1.44 -3.21
C ASN A 128 3.34 0.96 -3.20
N LEU A 129 2.49 1.45 -2.29
CA LEU A 129 1.04 1.23 -2.34
C LEU A 129 0.44 1.73 -3.65
N GLY A 130 0.92 2.88 -4.15
CA GLY A 130 0.57 3.38 -5.48
C GLY A 130 1.04 2.47 -6.62
N CYS A 131 2.24 1.90 -6.52
CA CYS A 131 2.76 0.94 -7.52
C CYS A 131 1.94 -0.37 -7.52
N ILE A 132 1.53 -0.86 -6.35
CA ILE A 132 0.66 -2.04 -6.21
C ILE A 132 -0.71 -1.75 -6.84
N LEU A 133 -1.28 -0.58 -6.59
CA LEU A 133 -2.54 -0.15 -7.19
C LEU A 133 -2.45 -0.10 -8.71
N GLU A 134 -1.38 0.51 -9.26
CA GLU A 134 -1.15 0.59 -10.71
C GLU A 134 -1.09 -0.82 -11.33
N LEU A 135 -0.28 -1.72 -10.75
CA LEU A 135 -0.20 -3.11 -11.22
C LEU A 135 -1.55 -3.83 -11.17
N ARG A 136 -2.26 -3.72 -10.04
CA ARG A 136 -3.57 -4.34 -9.87
C ARG A 136 -4.55 -3.86 -10.95
N ASN A 137 -4.59 -2.55 -11.20
CA ASN A 137 -5.50 -1.97 -12.18
C ASN A 137 -5.14 -2.41 -13.61
N LEU A 138 -3.85 -2.43 -13.97
CA LEU A 138 -3.40 -2.94 -15.27
C LEU A 138 -3.80 -4.40 -15.49
N CYS A 139 -3.59 -5.25 -14.49
CA CYS A 139 -3.98 -6.66 -14.55
C CYS A 139 -5.50 -6.83 -14.67
N ALA A 140 -6.28 -6.07 -13.91
CA ALA A 140 -7.75 -6.13 -13.94
C ALA A 140 -8.33 -5.67 -15.29
N HIS A 141 -7.66 -4.77 -15.98
CA HIS A 141 -8.03 -4.32 -17.33
C HIS A 141 -7.35 -5.14 -18.45
N HIS A 142 -6.73 -6.28 -18.13
CA HIS A 142 -5.98 -7.13 -19.06
C HIS A 142 -4.99 -6.33 -19.94
N SER A 143 -4.45 -5.26 -19.39
CA SER A 143 -3.55 -4.35 -20.10
C SER A 143 -2.16 -4.95 -20.20
N ARG A 144 -1.45 -4.58 -21.28
CA ARG A 144 -0.07 -5.00 -21.49
C ARG A 144 0.84 -4.49 -20.37
N LEU A 145 1.50 -5.42 -19.67
CA LEU A 145 2.37 -5.12 -18.53
C LEU A 145 3.87 -5.18 -18.86
N TRP A 146 4.30 -6.16 -19.66
CA TRP A 146 5.70 -6.58 -19.74
C TRP A 146 6.69 -5.50 -20.21
N ASN A 147 6.34 -4.63 -21.15
CA ASN A 147 7.20 -3.53 -21.65
C ASN A 147 6.62 -2.13 -21.39
N ARG A 148 5.83 -1.98 -20.33
CA ARG A 148 5.22 -0.70 -19.96
C ARG A 148 6.21 0.16 -19.15
N ASN A 149 6.08 1.48 -19.24
CA ASN A 149 6.65 2.40 -18.27
C ASN A 149 5.67 2.54 -17.11
N LEU A 150 6.12 2.22 -15.92
CA LEU A 150 5.37 2.22 -14.66
C LEU A 150 5.96 3.25 -13.70
N LYS A 151 5.24 3.59 -12.63
CA LYS A 151 5.81 4.43 -11.57
C LYS A 151 6.97 3.70 -10.87
N ASN A 152 8.04 4.42 -10.55
CA ASN A 152 9.17 3.82 -9.85
C ASN A 152 8.79 3.43 -8.41
N PRO A 153 9.00 2.17 -8.01
CA PRO A 153 8.99 1.80 -6.61
C PRO A 153 10.10 2.51 -5.84
N SER A 154 9.88 2.71 -4.54
CA SER A 154 10.78 3.45 -3.66
C SER A 154 11.26 2.59 -2.49
N GLY A 155 12.40 2.93 -1.89
CA GLY A 155 12.93 2.22 -0.73
C GLY A 155 13.59 0.87 -1.05
N LEU A 156 13.99 0.63 -2.31
CA LEU A 156 14.68 -0.59 -2.74
C LEU A 156 16.21 -0.52 -2.57
N LYS A 157 16.78 0.66 -2.33
CA LYS A 157 18.23 0.82 -2.12
C LYS A 157 18.71 -0.05 -0.96
N GLY A 158 19.73 -0.87 -1.19
CA GLY A 158 20.28 -1.79 -0.19
C GLY A 158 19.42 -3.04 0.07
N LYS A 159 18.35 -3.25 -0.70
CA LYS A 159 17.52 -4.48 -0.66
C LYS A 159 17.89 -5.48 -1.75
N HIS A 160 18.76 -5.07 -2.66
CA HIS A 160 19.26 -5.83 -3.79
C HIS A 160 20.70 -5.37 -4.06
N PHE A 161 21.51 -6.25 -4.65
CA PHE A 161 22.92 -5.99 -4.94
C PHE A 161 23.17 -5.74 -6.43
N ILE A 162 22.28 -6.22 -7.29
CA ILE A 162 22.40 -6.04 -8.73
C ILE A 162 21.86 -4.67 -9.13
N HIS A 163 22.61 -3.95 -9.97
CA HIS A 163 22.18 -2.67 -10.49
C HIS A 163 20.95 -2.82 -11.41
N VAL A 164 19.94 -1.99 -11.18
CA VAL A 164 18.71 -1.94 -11.98
C VAL A 164 18.72 -0.67 -12.83
N SER A 165 18.98 -0.82 -14.12
CA SER A 165 19.10 0.29 -15.07
C SER A 165 17.77 0.94 -15.42
N HIS A 166 16.66 0.20 -15.31
CA HIS A 166 15.32 0.68 -15.68
C HIS A 166 14.34 0.55 -14.50
N PRO A 167 14.39 1.46 -13.52
CA PRO A 167 13.59 1.36 -12.28
C PRO A 167 12.07 1.53 -12.50
N ASN A 168 11.67 1.97 -13.70
CA ASN A 168 10.29 2.18 -14.13
C ASN A 168 9.69 0.97 -14.86
N ARG A 169 10.35 -0.20 -14.81
CA ARG A 169 9.91 -1.42 -15.49
C ARG A 169 9.36 -2.45 -14.51
N LEU A 170 8.78 -3.51 -15.07
CA LEU A 170 8.15 -4.59 -14.32
C LEU A 170 9.09 -5.21 -13.29
N TYR A 171 10.37 -5.41 -13.63
CA TYR A 171 11.35 -6.00 -12.71
C TYR A 171 11.40 -5.30 -11.34
N SER A 172 11.44 -3.96 -11.32
CA SER A 172 11.49 -3.21 -10.06
C SER A 172 10.22 -3.38 -9.22
N HIS A 173 9.07 -3.60 -9.86
CA HIS A 173 7.83 -3.87 -9.15
C HIS A 173 7.81 -5.27 -8.56
N LEU A 174 8.30 -6.26 -9.32
CA LEU A 174 8.47 -7.63 -8.83
C LEU A 174 9.45 -7.66 -7.65
N LEU A 175 10.54 -6.91 -7.72
CA LEU A 175 11.49 -6.74 -6.63
C LEU A 175 10.84 -6.10 -5.40
N MET A 176 10.04 -5.05 -5.59
CA MET A 176 9.27 -4.41 -4.51
C MET A 176 8.29 -5.39 -3.85
N LEU A 177 7.56 -6.18 -4.65
CA LEU A 177 6.64 -7.20 -4.13
C LEU A 177 7.39 -8.29 -3.36
N ARG A 178 8.54 -8.77 -3.89
CA ARG A 178 9.43 -9.72 -3.20
C ARG A 178 9.90 -9.17 -1.86
N VAL A 179 10.33 -7.91 -1.79
CA VAL A 179 10.70 -7.25 -0.53
C VAL A 179 9.55 -7.27 0.47
N CYS A 180 8.33 -6.90 0.04
CA CYS A 180 7.15 -6.90 0.91
C CYS A 180 6.80 -8.32 1.40
N CYS A 181 6.83 -9.31 0.50
CA CYS A 181 6.48 -10.68 0.82
C CYS A 181 7.52 -11.33 1.74
N LYS A 182 8.82 -11.15 1.48
CA LYS A 182 9.91 -11.66 2.34
C LYS A 182 9.85 -11.05 3.73
N ALA A 183 9.56 -9.75 3.85
CA ALA A 183 9.38 -9.08 5.14
C ALA A 183 8.16 -9.59 5.94
N GLN A 184 7.17 -10.17 5.27
CA GLN A 184 5.97 -10.76 5.88
C GLN A 184 6.03 -12.29 6.02
N GLY A 185 7.12 -12.93 5.57
CA GLY A 185 7.21 -14.40 5.53
C GLY A 185 6.21 -15.06 4.58
N ILE A 186 5.80 -14.34 3.53
CA ILE A 186 4.85 -14.83 2.51
C ILE A 186 5.65 -15.40 1.33
N ALA A 187 5.37 -16.65 0.94
CA ALA A 187 5.87 -17.21 -0.30
C ALA A 187 5.18 -16.52 -1.50
N ASP A 188 5.96 -15.87 -2.35
CA ASP A 188 5.44 -15.10 -3.50
C ASP A 188 5.46 -15.87 -4.83
N GLY A 189 6.30 -16.90 -4.96
CA GLY A 189 6.45 -17.69 -6.19
C GLY A 189 6.98 -16.91 -7.40
N ILE A 190 7.45 -15.67 -7.22
CA ILE A 190 7.85 -14.78 -8.32
C ILE A 190 9.09 -15.32 -9.04
N GLU A 191 10.14 -15.67 -8.30
CA GLU A 191 11.37 -16.23 -8.88
C GLU A 191 11.08 -17.49 -9.72
N PRO A 192 10.46 -18.56 -9.17
CA PRO A 192 10.26 -19.78 -9.93
C PRO A 192 9.31 -19.58 -11.12
N PHE A 193 8.30 -18.71 -10.97
CA PHE A 193 7.41 -18.34 -12.07
C PHE A 193 8.15 -17.65 -13.22
N MET A 194 8.97 -16.64 -12.92
CA MET A 194 9.72 -15.91 -13.94
C MET A 194 10.78 -16.80 -14.60
N THR A 195 11.48 -17.63 -13.83
CA THR A 195 12.44 -18.61 -14.36
C THR A 195 11.77 -19.60 -15.30
N THR A 196 10.61 -20.16 -14.90
CA THR A 196 9.82 -21.08 -15.75
C THR A 196 9.32 -20.38 -17.01
N MET A 197 8.82 -19.14 -16.89
CA MET A 197 8.32 -18.34 -18.01
C MET A 197 9.41 -18.08 -19.06
N PHE A 198 10.61 -17.68 -18.62
CA PHE A 198 11.72 -17.44 -19.54
C PHE A 198 12.24 -18.74 -20.17
N ALA A 199 12.21 -19.86 -19.46
CA ALA A 199 12.61 -21.14 -20.04
C ALA A 199 11.59 -21.68 -21.06
N SER A 200 10.30 -21.49 -20.80
CA SER A 200 9.22 -22.07 -21.61
C SER A 200 8.80 -21.21 -22.81
N VAL A 201 9.07 -19.89 -22.79
CA VAL A 201 8.61 -18.97 -23.83
C VAL A 201 9.81 -18.20 -24.42
N PRO A 202 10.35 -18.60 -25.59
CA PRO A 202 11.56 -18.01 -26.17
C PRO A 202 11.49 -16.49 -26.39
N VAL A 203 10.29 -15.97 -26.70
CA VAL A 203 10.07 -14.52 -26.88
C VAL A 203 10.36 -13.75 -25.58
N PHE A 204 9.92 -14.26 -24.42
CA PHE A 204 10.18 -13.59 -23.15
C PHE A 204 11.62 -13.74 -22.69
N ALA A 205 12.29 -14.85 -23.03
CA ALA A 205 13.72 -15.01 -22.78
C ALA A 205 14.55 -13.92 -23.48
N ARG A 206 14.23 -13.67 -24.77
CA ARG A 206 14.88 -12.64 -25.58
C ARG A 206 14.56 -11.23 -25.06
N ASP A 207 13.30 -10.99 -24.71
CA ASP A 207 12.82 -9.64 -24.41
C ASP A 207 12.84 -9.29 -22.91
N LYS A 208 13.46 -10.12 -22.04
CA LYS A 208 13.55 -9.89 -20.59
C LYS A 208 14.15 -8.54 -20.21
N ALA A 209 15.09 -8.02 -21.02
CA ALA A 209 15.69 -6.71 -20.82
C ALA A 209 14.65 -5.57 -20.96
N SER A 210 13.67 -5.72 -21.86
CA SER A 210 12.55 -4.78 -22.02
C SER A 210 11.61 -4.76 -20.81
N MET A 211 11.57 -5.88 -20.06
CA MET A 211 10.87 -6.00 -18.79
C MET A 211 11.68 -5.42 -17.61
N GLY A 212 12.91 -4.97 -17.86
CA GLY A 212 13.82 -4.38 -16.89
C GLY A 212 14.67 -5.40 -16.12
N PHE A 213 14.66 -6.67 -16.50
CA PHE A 213 15.45 -7.70 -15.82
C PHE A 213 16.96 -7.54 -16.11
N PRO A 214 17.81 -7.44 -15.08
CA PRO A 214 19.25 -7.57 -15.25
C PRO A 214 19.64 -8.96 -15.79
N PRO A 215 20.73 -9.11 -16.57
CA PRO A 215 21.14 -10.40 -17.12
C PRO A 215 21.32 -11.50 -16.07
N ASN A 216 21.88 -11.14 -14.92
CA ASN A 216 22.21 -12.01 -13.79
C ASN A 216 21.23 -11.88 -12.61
N TRP A 217 20.00 -11.41 -12.83
CA TRP A 217 19.05 -11.10 -11.75
C TRP A 217 18.90 -12.21 -10.70
N GLN A 218 18.95 -13.49 -11.10
CA GLN A 218 18.85 -14.66 -10.23
C GLN A 218 19.98 -14.77 -9.19
N THR A 219 21.13 -14.13 -9.43
CA THR A 219 22.26 -14.16 -8.49
C THR A 219 22.08 -13.18 -7.33
N ASP A 220 21.03 -12.35 -7.34
CA ASP A 220 20.72 -11.46 -6.22
C ASP A 220 20.12 -12.26 -5.05
N SER A 221 20.70 -12.11 -3.86
CA SER A 221 20.27 -12.87 -2.67
C SER A 221 18.85 -12.53 -2.19
N ILE A 222 18.23 -11.48 -2.73
CA ILE A 222 16.81 -11.22 -2.54
C ILE A 222 15.92 -12.29 -3.18
N TRP A 223 16.38 -12.95 -4.25
CA TRP A 223 15.67 -14.01 -4.96
C TRP A 223 15.95 -15.41 -4.42
N ALA A 224 17.02 -15.57 -3.62
CA ALA A 224 17.21 -16.72 -2.75
C ALA A 224 16.15 -16.79 -1.63
#